data_AF-A0A3D6C8Q5-F1
#
_entry.id   AF-A0A3D6C8Q5-F1
#
_cell.length_a   1.000
_cell.length_b   1.000
_cell.length_c   1.000
_cell.angle_alpha   90.00
_cell.angle_beta   90.00
_cell.angle_gamma   90.00
#
_symmetry.space_group_name_H-M   'P 1'
#
loop_
_entity.id
_entity.type
_entity.pdbx_description
1 polymer ?
#
loop_
_entity_poly.entity_id
_entity_poly.type
_entity_poly.pdbx_seq_one_letter_code
_entity_poly.pdbx_strand_id
1 'polypeptide(L)'
;LHEIESAYEREWKLLGLLGKITGFLLLHIPIILLLLYGLVEIEKRTAAGFILGILLGLGGVIPFIVHKIFFKRPDQFNLPISNAIIYLNMLSGLSLLISSAAHITG
;
A
#
# COMPACT_ATOMS: atom_id res chain seq x y z
N LEU A 1 7.70 0.18 -2.50
CA LEU A 1 9.05 0.40 -1.90
C LEU A 1 9.19 -0.25 -0.53
N HIS A 2 8.13 -0.25 0.29
CA HIS A 2 8.03 -1.03 1.53
C HIS A 2 8.19 -2.57 1.34
N GLU A 3 7.89 -3.09 0.14
CA GLU A 3 8.00 -4.52 -0.18
C GLU A 3 9.36 -5.20 0.13
N ILE A 4 10.47 -4.44 0.19
CA ILE A 4 11.78 -4.99 0.58
C ILE A 4 11.77 -5.41 2.06
N GLU A 5 11.21 -4.56 2.92
CA GLU A 5 11.01 -4.86 4.34
C GLU A 5 10.03 -6.03 4.52
N SER A 6 8.92 -6.00 3.78
CA SER A 6 7.91 -7.07 3.79
C SER A 6 8.47 -8.44 3.41
N ALA A 7 9.34 -8.46 2.39
CA ALA A 7 10.00 -9.68 1.97
C ALA A 7 11.02 -10.20 2.99
N TYR A 8 11.75 -9.30 3.66
CA TYR A 8 12.68 -9.66 4.73
C TYR A 8 11.94 -10.26 5.94
N GLU A 9 10.85 -9.62 6.38
CA GLU A 9 9.99 -10.06 7.48
C GLU A 9 9.13 -11.29 7.13
N ARG A 10 9.11 -11.68 5.86
CA ARG A 10 8.33 -12.79 5.32
C ARG A 10 6.85 -12.62 5.64
N GLU A 11 6.30 -11.44 5.38
CA GLU A 11 4.89 -11.10 5.66
C GLU A 11 3.88 -12.10 5.09
N TRP A 12 4.22 -12.79 4.01
CA TRP A 12 3.39 -13.89 3.51
C TRP A 12 3.12 -14.98 4.54
N LYS A 13 4.00 -15.17 5.53
CA LYS A 13 3.75 -16.06 6.68
C LYS A 13 2.76 -15.45 7.66
N LEU A 14 2.80 -14.14 7.86
CA LEU A 14 1.87 -13.42 8.74
C LEU A 14 0.46 -13.39 8.13
N LEU A 15 0.37 -13.23 6.81
CA LEU A 15 -0.87 -13.21 6.04
C LEU A 15 -1.38 -14.61 5.71
N GLY A 16 -0.66 -15.68 6.07
CA GLY A 16 -1.06 -17.06 5.77
C GLY A 16 -1.15 -17.38 4.28
N LEU A 17 -0.40 -16.67 3.43
CA LEU A 17 -0.45 -16.84 1.97
C LEU A 17 0.11 -18.21 1.54
N LEU A 18 -0.67 -18.92 0.74
CA LEU A 18 -0.24 -20.13 0.05
C LEU A 18 0.83 -19.77 -0.99
N GLY A 19 1.80 -20.68 -1.21
CA GLY A 19 2.87 -20.46 -2.19
C GLY A 19 4.02 -19.56 -1.73
N LYS A 20 4.06 -19.17 -0.44
CA LYS A 20 5.18 -18.42 0.18
C LYS A 20 5.50 -17.12 -0.60
N ILE A 21 6.77 -16.88 -0.89
CA ILE A 21 7.22 -15.70 -1.66
C ILE A 21 6.65 -15.65 -3.08
N THR A 22 6.39 -16.80 -3.71
CA THR A 22 5.79 -16.83 -5.05
C THR A 22 4.35 -16.34 -5.02
N GLY A 23 3.56 -16.78 -4.03
CA GLY A 23 2.20 -16.29 -3.84
C GLY A 23 2.16 -14.79 -3.55
N PHE A 24 3.10 -14.32 -2.72
CA PHE A 24 3.28 -12.90 -2.44
C PHE A 24 3.59 -12.10 -3.71
N LEU A 25 4.54 -12.55 -4.54
CA LEU A 25 4.87 -11.90 -5.80
C LEU A 25 3.68 -11.88 -6.76
N LEU A 26 2.97 -13.01 -6.92
CA LEU A 26 1.81 -13.12 -7.79
C LEU A 26 0.66 -12.21 -7.34
N LEU A 27 0.49 -11.98 -6.03
CA LEU A 27 -0.48 -11.02 -5.50
C LEU A 27 -0.14 -9.58 -5.89
N HIS A 28 1.15 -9.22 -5.95
CA HIS A 28 1.58 -7.86 -6.27
C HIS A 28 1.37 -7.49 -7.74
N ILE A 29 1.48 -8.44 -8.67
CA ILE A 29 1.29 -8.19 -10.10
C ILE A 29 -0.06 -7.51 -10.40
N PRO A 30 -1.23 -8.07 -10.02
CA PRO A 30 -2.52 -7.41 -10.27
C PRO A 30 -2.67 -6.11 -9.49
N ILE A 31 -2.10 -5.98 -8.29
CA ILE A 31 -2.13 -4.72 -7.52
C ILE A 31 -1.42 -3.60 -8.29
N ILE A 32 -0.24 -3.88 -8.85
CA ILE A 32 0.52 -2.91 -9.65
C ILE A 32 -0.26 -2.52 -10.92
N LEU A 33 -0.87 -3.50 -11.60
CA LEU A 33 -1.71 -3.22 -12.77
C LEU A 33 -2.92 -2.33 -12.41
N LEU A 34 -3.57 -2.60 -11.27
CA LEU A 34 -4.67 -1.79 -10.78
C LEU A 34 -4.23 -0.37 -10.41
N LEU A 35 -3.03 -0.23 -9.83
CA LEU A 35 -2.41 1.07 -9.53
C LEU A 35 -2.21 1.90 -10.80
N LEU A 36 -1.62 1.30 -11.83
CA LEU A 36 -1.37 1.97 -13.11
C LEU A 36 -2.68 2.32 -13.83
N TYR A 37 -3.66 1.41 -13.81
CA TYR A 37 -4.99 1.69 -14.36
C TYR A 37 -5.69 2.82 -13.61
N GLY A 38 -5.67 2.78 -12.27
CA GLY A 38 -6.24 3.83 -11.43
C GLY A 38 -5.62 5.20 -11.69
N LEU A 39 -4.30 5.26 -11.90
CA LEU A 39 -3.61 6.50 -12.28
C LEU A 39 -4.16 7.09 -13.59
N VAL A 40 -4.30 6.26 -14.64
CA VAL A 40 -4.85 6.68 -15.94
C VAL A 40 -6.30 7.17 -15.81
N GLU A 41 -7.10 6.49 -14.99
CA GLU A 41 -8.51 6.87 -14.78
C GLU A 41 -8.67 8.14 -13.93
N ILE A 42 -7.78 8.37 -12.96
CA ILE A 42 -7.71 9.63 -12.20
C ILE A 42 -7.33 10.79 -13.12
N GLU A 43 -6.37 10.60 -14.02
CA GLU A 43 -5.97 11.62 -15.00
C GLU A 43 -7.14 12.03 -15.91
N LYS A 44 -7.94 11.06 -16.35
CA LYS A 44 -9.18 11.27 -17.10
C LYS A 44 -10.34 11.83 -16.25
N ARG A 45 -10.14 11.98 -14.93
CA ARG A 45 -11.14 12.43 -13.96
C ARG A 45 -12.43 11.59 -13.96
N THR A 46 -12.32 10.28 -14.14
CA THR A 46 -13.48 9.39 -14.12
C THR A 46 -13.89 9.03 -12.69
N ALA A 47 -15.18 8.71 -12.49
CA ALA A 47 -15.66 8.26 -11.18
C ALA A 47 -14.95 6.98 -10.72
N ALA A 48 -14.66 6.06 -11.65
CA ALA A 48 -13.87 4.86 -11.38
C ALA A 48 -12.46 5.20 -10.90
N GLY A 49 -11.80 6.19 -11.50
CA GLY A 49 -10.49 6.68 -11.07
C GLY A 49 -10.49 7.15 -9.62
N PHE A 50 -11.46 7.97 -9.22
CA PHE A 50 -11.55 8.44 -7.85
C PHE A 50 -11.92 7.33 -6.85
N ILE A 51 -12.80 6.39 -7.22
CA ILE A 51 -13.08 5.21 -6.38
C ILE A 51 -11.79 4.40 -6.15
N LEU A 52 -11.02 4.15 -7.22
CA LEU A 52 -9.73 3.48 -7.12
C LEU A 52 -8.74 4.30 -6.29
N GLY A 53 -8.73 5.62 -6.41
CA GLY A 53 -7.93 6.53 -5.58
C GLY A 53 -8.23 6.38 -4.09
N ILE A 54 -9.51 6.27 -3.70
CA ILE A 54 -9.89 6.00 -2.31
C ILE A 54 -9.36 4.63 -1.84
N LEU A 55 -9.58 3.57 -2.63
CA LEU A 55 -9.15 2.21 -2.29
C LEU A 55 -7.62 2.12 -2.16
N LEU A 56 -6.88 2.72 -3.10
CA LEU A 56 -5.42 2.77 -3.08
C LEU A 56 -4.89 3.65 -1.95
N GLY A 57 -5.56 4.77 -1.66
CA GLY A 57 -5.23 5.63 -0.54
C GLY A 57 -5.36 4.91 0.80
N LEU A 58 -6.44 4.14 0.99
CA LEU A 58 -6.58 3.23 2.14
C LEU A 58 -5.45 2.20 2.18
N GLY A 59 -5.14 1.59 1.04
CA GLY A 59 -4.02 0.65 0.89
C GLY A 59 -2.68 1.24 1.32
N GLY A 60 -2.42 2.52 1.05
CA GLY A 60 -1.20 3.23 1.46
C GLY A 60 -1.04 3.39 2.98
N VAL A 61 -2.13 3.36 3.73
CA VAL A 61 -2.13 3.47 5.20
C VAL A 61 -1.87 2.10 5.86
N ILE A 62 -2.23 1.00 5.20
CA ILE A 62 -2.11 -0.35 5.75
C ILE A 62 -0.67 -0.69 6.20
N PRO A 63 0.39 -0.47 5.38
CA PRO A 63 1.77 -0.73 5.80
C PRO A 63 2.16 -0.02 7.11
N PHE A 64 1.73 1.23 7.29
CA PHE A 64 2.01 1.94 8.54
C PHE A 64 1.36 1.26 9.75
N ILE A 65 0.10 0.86 9.61
CA ILE A 65 -0.64 0.16 10.66
C ILE A 65 0.05 -1.17 11.02
N VAL A 66 0.42 -1.97 10.01
CA VAL A 66 1.06 -3.27 10.22
C VAL A 66 2.43 -3.11 10.88
N HIS A 67 3.29 -2.23 10.36
CA HIS A 67 4.70 -2.15 10.78
C HIS A 67 4.95 -1.29 12.01
N LYS A 68 4.10 -0.29 12.28
CA LYS A 68 4.32 0.64 13.40
C LYS A 68 3.40 0.39 14.58
N ILE A 69 2.21 -0.18 14.34
CA ILE A 69 1.22 -0.38 15.40
C ILE A 69 1.19 -1.84 15.84
N PHE A 70 1.00 -2.79 14.91
CA PHE A 70 0.70 -4.18 15.30
C PHE A 70 1.93 -5.08 15.49
N PHE A 71 2.95 -4.98 14.63
CA PHE A 71 4.07 -5.93 14.65
C PHE A 71 5.36 -5.27 15.15
N LYS A 72 5.55 -5.27 16.47
CA LYS A 72 6.84 -4.94 17.09
C LYS A 72 7.57 -6.23 17.49
N ARG A 73 8.71 -6.50 16.86
CA ARG A 73 9.57 -7.65 17.16
C ARG A 73 11.00 -7.19 17.45
N PRO A 74 11.78 -7.91 18.28
CA PRO A 74 13.16 -7.56 18.58
C PRO A 74 14.04 -7.50 17.31
N ASP A 75 13.79 -8.39 16.36
CA ASP A 75 14.59 -8.55 15.13
C ASP A 75 13.97 -7.84 13.92
N GLN A 76 13.05 -6.90 14.17
CA GLN A 76 12.32 -6.20 13.12
C GLN A 76 13.26 -5.36 12.24
N PHE A 77 12.95 -5.32 10.95
CA PHE A 77 13.58 -4.40 10.02
C PHE A 77 13.36 -2.95 10.47
N ASN A 78 14.44 -2.25 10.81
CA ASN A 78 14.35 -0.91 11.40
C ASN A 78 15.44 0.01 10.86
N LEU A 79 15.52 0.11 9.53
CA LEU A 79 16.39 1.11 8.90
C LEU A 79 15.68 2.47 8.83
N PRO A 80 16.39 3.59 9.10
CA PRO A 80 15.81 4.93 9.04
C PRO A 80 15.12 5.24 7.70
N ILE A 81 15.71 4.78 6.59
CA ILE A 81 15.14 4.97 5.26
C ILE A 81 13.82 4.21 5.09
N SER A 82 13.71 2.99 5.64
CA SER A 82 12.46 2.20 5.58
C SER A 82 11.35 2.90 6.35
N ASN A 83 11.69 3.42 7.53
CA ASN A 83 10.75 4.20 8.34
C ASN A 83 10.24 5.42 7.56
N ALA A 84 11.14 6.19 6.94
CA ALA A 84 10.78 7.32 6.12
C ALA A 84 9.83 6.91 4.97
N ILE A 85 10.12 5.80 4.29
CA ILE A 85 9.29 5.26 3.21
C ILE A 85 7.89 4.91 3.71
N ILE A 86 7.76 4.24 4.87
CA ILE A 86 6.46 3.89 5.46
C ILE A 86 5.65 5.15 5.78
N TYR A 87 6.26 6.16 6.41
CA TYR A 87 5.57 7.43 6.73
C TYR A 87 5.17 8.18 5.46
N LEU A 88 6.04 8.26 4.46
CA LEU A 88 5.72 8.90 3.18
C LEU A 88 4.61 8.16 2.44
N ASN A 89 4.59 6.82 2.49
CA ASN A 89 3.53 6.00 1.93
C ASN A 89 2.18 6.27 2.61
N MET A 90 2.17 6.38 3.94
CA MET A 90 0.98 6.76 4.70
C MET A 90 0.48 8.16 4.32
N LEU A 91 1.36 9.15 4.30
CA LEU A 91 1.00 10.53 3.98
C LEU A 91 0.46 10.67 2.56
N SER A 92 1.16 10.09 1.57
CA SER A 92 0.70 10.10 0.18
C SER A 92 -0.62 9.33 0.00
N GLY A 93 -0.80 8.19 0.67
CA GLY A 93 -2.06 7.45 0.68
C GLY A 93 -3.22 8.25 1.26
N LEU A 94 -2.99 8.93 2.39
CA LEU A 94 -4.01 9.79 3.02
C LEU A 94 -4.36 10.98 2.14
N SER A 95 -3.37 11.63 1.53
CA SER A 95 -3.59 12.72 0.57
C SER A 95 -4.42 12.24 -0.62
N LEU A 96 -4.08 11.09 -1.22
CA LEU A 96 -4.82 10.51 -2.33
C LEU A 96 -6.27 10.20 -1.95
N LEU A 97 -6.49 9.62 -0.77
CA LEU A 97 -7.82 9.32 -0.24
C LEU A 97 -8.67 10.60 -0.11
N ILE A 98 -8.14 11.62 0.57
CA ILE A 98 -8.86 12.87 0.81
C ILE A 98 -9.17 13.58 -0.51
N SER A 99 -8.18 13.69 -1.40
CA SER A 99 -8.37 14.36 -2.69
C SER A 99 -9.37 13.63 -3.58
N SER A 100 -9.36 12.30 -3.58
CA SER A 100 -10.30 11.50 -4.37
C SER A 100 -11.72 11.55 -3.80
N ALA A 101 -11.87 11.47 -2.47
CA ALA A 101 -13.15 11.60 -1.81
C ALA A 101 -13.78 12.97 -2.05
N ALA A 102 -12.99 14.05 -1.91
CA ALA A 102 -13.46 15.41 -2.16
C ALA A 102 -14.01 15.61 -3.58
N HIS A 103 -13.39 14.99 -4.59
CA HIS A 103 -13.86 15.06 -5.99
C HIS A 103 -15.16 14.30 -6.25
N ILE A 104 -15.50 13.30 -5.44
CA ILE A 104 -16.77 12.57 -5.59
C ILE A 104 -17.91 13.30 -4.87
N THR A 105 -17.61 13.97 -3.76
CA THR A 105 -18.62 14.61 -2.90
C THR A 105 -18.91 16.08 -3.20
N GLY A 106 -18.03 16.77 -3.94
CA GLY A 106 -18.15 18.18 -4.32
C GLY A 106 -18.55 18.35 -5.78
#